data_AF-A0A7J9ZZH3-F1
#
_entry.id   AF-A0A7J9ZZH3-F1
#
_cell.length_a   1.000
_cell.length_b   1.000
_cell.length_c   1.000
_cell.angle_alpha   90.00
_cell.angle_beta   90.00
_cell.angle_gamma   90.00
#
_symmetry.space_group_name_H-M   'P 1'
#
loop_
_entity.id
_entity.type
_entity.pdbx_description
1 polymer ?
#
loop_
_entity_poly.entity_id
_entity_poly.type
_entity_poly.pdbx_seq_one_letter_code
_entity_poly.pdbx_strand_id
1 'polypeptide(L)'
;MYEFAIVVLLGVGSFKVIDMLSEYVDLSKIHTLLTIALGVAVAWVLDFSLFAQWGVDVRSEQLGYVGTGIMLAGAGYAVPQVFEHVAEVIGHRKETSLSRAA
;
A
#
# COMPACT_ATOMS: atom_id res chain seq x y z
N MET A 1 -10.31 -11.72 -9.43
CA MET A 1 -10.15 -10.27 -9.65
C MET A 1 -10.28 -9.43 -8.39
N TYR A 2 -11.04 -9.87 -7.37
CA TYR A 2 -11.22 -9.10 -6.13
C TYR A 2 -10.03 -9.16 -5.18
N GLU A 3 -9.20 -10.18 -5.31
CA GLU A 3 -8.05 -10.48 -4.45
C GLU A 3 -7.01 -9.36 -4.53
N PHE A 4 -6.76 -8.87 -5.75
CA PHE A 4 -5.90 -7.71 -5.98
C PHE A 4 -6.47 -6.44 -5.34
N ALA A 5 -7.78 -6.19 -5.50
CA ALA A 5 -8.42 -5.03 -4.88
C ALA A 5 -8.38 -5.11 -3.34
N ILE A 6 -8.55 -6.31 -2.77
CA ILE A 6 -8.41 -6.56 -1.34
C ILE A 6 -6.99 -6.21 -0.90
N VAL A 7 -5.96 -6.71 -1.59
CA VAL A 7 -4.55 -6.38 -1.27
C VAL A 7 -4.30 -4.88 -1.33
N VAL A 8 -4.78 -4.22 -2.38
CA VAL A 8 -4.58 -2.77 -2.53
C VAL A 8 -5.28 -2.00 -1.41
N LEU A 9 -6.55 -2.28 -1.14
CA LEU A 9 -7.33 -1.57 -0.12
C LEU A 9 -6.81 -1.84 1.29
N LEU A 10 -6.46 -3.09 1.59
CA LEU A 10 -5.93 -3.51 2.87
C LEU A 10 -4.51 -2.96 3.09
N GLY A 11 -3.71 -2.88 2.02
CA GLY A 11 -2.38 -2.27 2.04
C GLY A 11 -2.45 -0.77 2.32
N VAL A 12 -3.32 -0.04 1.63
CA VAL A 12 -3.58 1.40 1.87
C VAL A 12 -4.13 1.64 3.28
N GLY A 13 -5.11 0.83 3.71
CA GLY A 13 -5.66 0.92 5.06
C GLY A 13 -4.60 0.71 6.14
N SER A 14 -3.72 -0.27 5.96
CA SER A 14 -2.62 -0.54 6.88
C SER A 14 -1.59 0.60 6.88
N PHE A 15 -1.23 1.12 5.70
CA PHE A 15 -0.31 2.25 5.58
C PHE A 15 -0.84 3.50 6.29
N LYS A 16 -2.14 3.76 6.21
CA LYS A 16 -2.75 4.92 6.87
C LYS A 16 -2.60 4.86 8.39
N VAL A 17 -2.59 3.68 9.01
CA VAL A 17 -2.36 3.54 10.46
C VAL A 17 -0.98 4.04 10.86
N ILE A 18 0.04 3.77 10.04
CA ILE A 18 1.43 4.19 10.31
C ILE A 18 1.61 5.66 10.03
N ASP A 19 1.01 6.16 8.96
CA ASP A 19 0.97 7.58 8.63
C ASP A 19 0.35 8.38 9.80
N MET A 20 -0.81 7.94 10.30
CA MET A 20 -1.42 8.52 11.50
C MET A 20 -0.50 8.44 12.71
N LEU A 21 0.16 7.30 12.97
CA LEU A 21 1.07 7.17 14.10
C LEU A 21 2.30 8.10 13.99
N SER A 22 2.79 8.29 12.77
CA SER A 22 3.95 9.16 12.47
C SER A 22 3.63 10.64 12.65
N GLU A 23 2.35 11.01 12.62
CA GLU A 23 1.89 12.37 12.97
C GLU A 23 2.00 12.63 14.48
N TYR A 24 1.88 11.59 15.32
CA TYR A 24 1.99 11.71 16.78
C TYR A 24 3.40 11.46 17.31
N VAL A 25 4.22 10.68 16.60
CA VAL A 25 5.56 10.28 17.02
C VAL A 25 6.51 10.37 15.82
N ASP A 26 7.70 10.96 15.99
CA ASP A 26 8.69 11.01 14.90
C ASP A 26 9.25 9.61 14.60
N LEU A 27 8.64 8.96 13.61
CA LEU A 27 8.97 7.62 13.13
C LEU A 27 9.72 7.66 11.79
N SER A 28 10.15 8.85 11.34
CA SER A 28 10.75 9.08 10.02
C SER A 28 11.84 8.07 9.64
N LYS A 29 12.68 7.67 10.60
CA LYS A 29 13.79 6.73 10.38
C LYS A 29 13.38 5.26 10.27
N ILE A 30 12.25 4.87 10.87
CA ILE A 30 11.79 3.48 10.93
C ILE A 30 10.47 3.25 10.19
N HIS A 31 9.91 4.29 9.59
CA HIS A 31 8.63 4.28 8.88
C HIS A 31 8.53 3.13 7.87
N THR A 32 9.53 2.99 6.99
CA THR A 32 9.56 1.91 5.99
C THR A 32 9.58 0.52 6.62
N LEU A 33 10.36 0.33 7.69
CA LEU A 33 10.43 -0.95 8.40
C LEU A 33 9.09 -1.26 9.09
N LEU A 34 8.46 -0.27 9.71
CA LEU A 34 7.14 -0.42 10.32
C LEU A 34 6.07 -0.74 9.27
N THR A 35 6.14 -0.15 8.08
CA THR A 35 5.21 -0.44 6.98
C THR A 35 5.31 -1.87 6.50
N ILE A 36 6.53 -2.36 6.35
CA ILE A 36 6.77 -3.76 5.99
C ILE A 36 6.30 -4.68 7.13
N ALA A 37 6.68 -4.39 8.36
CA ALA A 37 6.31 -5.19 9.53
C ALA A 37 4.79 -5.25 9.73
N LEU A 38 4.09 -4.12 9.55
CA LEU A 38 2.64 -4.05 9.67
C LEU A 38 1.96 -4.80 8.53
N GLY A 39 2.42 -4.66 7.29
CA GLY A 39 1.89 -5.43 6.16
C GLY A 39 1.97 -6.94 6.41
N VAL A 40 3.13 -7.41 6.89
CA VAL A 40 3.33 -8.81 7.30
C VAL A 40 2.45 -9.21 8.48
N ALA A 41 2.37 -8.38 9.53
CA ALA A 41 1.53 -8.65 10.69
C ALA A 41 0.04 -8.75 10.31
N VAL A 42 -0.45 -7.86 9.46
CA VAL A 42 -1.84 -7.86 8.99
C VAL A 42 -2.14 -9.12 8.16
N ALA A 43 -1.27 -9.45 7.20
CA ALA A 43 -1.44 -10.69 6.41
C ALA A 43 -1.45 -11.93 7.30
N TRP A 44 -0.59 -11.96 8.31
CA TRP A 44 -0.46 -13.09 9.21
C TRP A 44 -1.63 -13.22 10.19
N VAL A 45 -2.09 -12.13 10.80
CA VAL A 45 -3.26 -12.12 11.70
C VAL A 45 -4.54 -12.52 10.98
N LEU A 46 -4.64 -12.20 9.69
CA LEU A 46 -5.78 -12.54 8.86
C LEU A 46 -5.67 -13.90 8.16
N ASP A 47 -4.58 -14.65 8.39
CA ASP A 47 -4.23 -15.87 7.67
C ASP A 47 -4.41 -15.69 6.14
N PHE A 48 -4.03 -14.52 5.65
CA PHE A 48 -4.32 -14.07 4.30
C PHE A 48 -3.12 -14.33 3.39
N SER A 49 -3.28 -15.30 2.48
CA SER A 49 -2.30 -15.64 1.45
C SER A 49 -2.87 -15.37 0.05
N LEU A 50 -2.33 -14.34 -0.60
CA LEU A 50 -2.66 -14.01 -1.99
C LEU A 50 -2.22 -15.12 -2.95
N PHE A 51 -1.10 -15.77 -2.66
CA PHE A 51 -0.59 -16.90 -3.43
C PHE A 51 -1.56 -18.08 -3.39
N ALA A 52 -2.13 -18.39 -2.22
CA ALA A 52 -3.14 -19.43 -2.11
C ALA A 52 -4.41 -19.08 -2.91
N GLN A 53 -4.84 -17.81 -2.86
CA GLN A 53 -6.00 -17.36 -3.64
C GLN A 53 -5.78 -17.40 -5.16
N TRP A 54 -4.53 -17.24 -5.62
CA TRP A 54 -4.16 -17.37 -7.03
C TRP A 54 -3.78 -18.79 -7.45
N GLY A 55 -3.86 -19.77 -6.53
CA GLY A 55 -3.49 -21.16 -6.81
C GLY A 55 -1.99 -21.33 -7.09
N VAL A 56 -1.14 -20.45 -6.54
CA VAL A 56 0.31 -20.52 -6.66
C VAL A 56 0.87 -21.29 -5.47
N ASP A 57 1.48 -22.44 -5.75
CA ASP A 57 2.12 -23.25 -4.72
C ASP A 57 3.34 -22.54 -4.14
N VAL A 58 3.36 -22.43 -2.81
CA VAL A 58 4.48 -21.85 -2.05
C VAL A 58 5.06 -22.93 -1.15
N ARG A 59 6.38 -22.90 -0.95
CA ARG A 59 7.13 -23.90 -0.17
C ARG A 59 6.57 -24.13 1.25
N SER A 60 6.01 -23.09 1.87
CA SER A 60 5.24 -23.22 3.09
C SER A 60 4.15 -22.16 3.15
N GLU A 61 3.11 -22.46 3.94
CA GLU A 61 1.98 -21.56 4.16
C GLU A 61 2.43 -20.24 4.82
N GLN A 62 3.38 -20.29 5.76
CA GLN A 62 3.92 -19.09 6.40
C GLN A 62 4.63 -18.16 5.40
N LEU A 63 5.33 -18.73 4.41
CA LEU A 63 5.94 -17.95 3.33
C LEU A 63 4.88 -17.24 2.48
N GLY A 64 3.71 -17.85 2.30
CA GLY A 64 2.56 -17.23 1.63
C GLY A 64 2.05 -15.98 2.37
N TYR A 65 1.92 -16.06 3.69
CA TYR A 65 1.51 -14.91 4.52
C TYR A 65 2.54 -13.80 4.52
N VAL A 66 3.82 -14.13 4.71
CA VAL A 66 4.90 -13.14 4.70
C VAL A 66 5.01 -12.46 3.34
N GLY A 67 4.97 -13.22 2.24
CA GLY A 67 5.02 -12.65 0.89
C GLY A 67 3.82 -11.75 0.60
N THR A 68 2.62 -12.14 1.02
CA THR A 68 1.41 -11.33 0.89
C THR A 68 1.52 -10.04 1.70
N GLY A 69 2.08 -10.12 2.90
CA GLY A 69 2.33 -8.96 3.74
C GLY A 69 3.33 -7.96 3.16
N ILE A 70 4.37 -8.44 2.48
CA ILE A 70 5.30 -7.59 1.73
C ILE A 70 4.57 -6.91 0.57
N MET A 71 3.70 -7.63 -0.15
CA MET A 71 2.89 -7.05 -1.23
C MET A 71 1.92 -5.99 -0.70
N LEU A 72 1.30 -6.22 0.46
CA LEU A 72 0.46 -5.25 1.17
C LEU A 72 1.23 -3.98 1.52
N ALA A 73 2.43 -4.13 2.08
CA ALA A 73 3.30 -3.00 2.41
C ALA A 73 3.70 -2.22 1.15
N GLY A 74 4.05 -2.92 0.06
CA GLY A 74 4.38 -2.31 -1.23
C GLY A 74 3.20 -1.56 -1.83
N ALA A 75 1.99 -2.14 -1.81
CA ALA A 75 0.78 -1.48 -2.27
C ALA A 75 0.47 -0.24 -1.42
N GLY A 76 0.55 -0.36 -0.10
CA GLY A 76 0.34 0.76 0.83
C GLY A 76 1.31 1.93 0.59
N TYR A 77 2.57 1.64 0.24
CA TYR A 77 3.57 2.65 -0.09
C TYR A 77 3.38 3.28 -1.49
N ALA A 78 3.15 2.44 -2.51
CA ALA A 78 3.14 2.89 -3.91
C ALA A 78 1.84 3.59 -4.30
N VAL A 79 0.69 3.13 -3.80
CA VAL A 79 -0.62 3.63 -4.22
C VAL A 79 -0.81 5.12 -3.91
N PRO A 80 -0.50 5.63 -2.71
CA PRO A 80 -0.57 7.06 -2.42
C PRO A 80 0.29 7.91 -3.36
N GLN A 81 1.53 7.47 -3.64
CA GLN A 81 2.45 8.18 -4.54
C GLN A 81 1.89 8.27 -5.96
N VAL A 82 1.29 7.19 -6.45
CA VAL A 82 0.63 7.20 -7.76
C VAL A 82 -0.54 8.19 -7.78
N PHE A 83 -1.36 8.24 -6.72
CA PHE A 83 -2.44 9.20 -6.63
C PHE A 83 -1.97 10.65 -6.57
N GLU A 84 -0.91 10.93 -5.80
CA GLU A 84 -0.29 12.25 -5.73
C GLU A 84 0.22 12.70 -7.10
N HIS A 85 0.95 11.82 -7.80
CA HIS A 85 1.48 12.13 -9.12
C HIS A 85 0.37 12.35 -10.17
N VAL A 86 -0.69 11.54 -10.13
CA VAL A 86 -1.84 11.73 -11.03
C VAL A 86 -2.56 13.04 -10.72
N ALA A 87 -2.73 13.38 -9.43
CA ALA A 87 -3.33 14.65 -9.02
C ALA A 87 -2.50 15.85 -9.50
N GLU A 88 -1.17 15.77 -9.39
CA GLU A 88 -0.24 16.79 -9.87
C GLU A 88 -0.37 17.01 -11.38
N VAL A 89 -0.37 15.93 -12.17
CA VAL A 89 -0.51 15.99 -13.64
C VAL A 89 -1.84 16.61 -14.06
N ILE A 90 -2.94 16.23 -13.39
CA ILE A 90 -4.27 16.78 -13.66
C ILE A 90 -4.34 18.27 -13.26
N GLY A 91 -3.73 18.63 -12.12
CA GLY A 91 -3.66 20.00 -11.61
C GLY A 91 -2.97 20.95 -12.59
N HIS A 92 -1.77 20.58 -13.06
CA HIS A 92 -1.00 21.36 -14.03
C HIS A 92 -1.75 21.56 -15.36
N ARG A 93 -2.53 20.56 -15.80
CA ARG A 93 -3.36 20.66 -17.00
C ARG A 93 -4.46 21.72 -16.86
N LYS A 94 -5.04 21.83 -15.67
CA LYS A 94 -6.12 22.79 -15.37
C LYS A 94 -5.59 24.23 -15.35
N GLU A 95 -4.43 24.48 -14.76
CA GLU A 95 -3.82 25.83 -14.74
C GLU A 95 -3.42 26.31 -16.14
N THR A 96 -2.83 25.43 -16.95
CA THR A 96 -2.44 25.74 -18.33
C THR A 96 -3.66 26.08 -19.21
N SER A 97 -4.80 25.42 -18.98
CA SER A 97 -6.05 25.71 -19.67
C SER A 97 -6.64 27.09 -19.30
N LEU A 98 -6.53 27.50 -18.04
CA LEU A 98 -7.04 28.79 -17.57
C LEU A 98 -6.19 29.95 -18.08
N SER A 99 -4.87 29.79 -18.15
CA SER A 99 -3.96 30.81 -18.70
C SER A 99 -4.10 31.03 -20.21
N ARG A 100 -4.67 30.08 -20.97
CA ARG A 100 -4.94 30.26 -22.41
C ARG A 100 -6.30 30.89 -22.71
N ALA A 101 -7.20 30.93 -21.72
CA ALA A 101 -8.56 31.47 -21.86
C ALA A 101 -8.68 32.91 -21.32
N ALA A 102 -7.65 33.42 -20.65
CA ALA A 102 -7.50 34.81 -20.20
C ALA A 102 -6.66 35.61 -21.20
#